data_AF-A0A0A9FZ98-F1
#
_entry.id   AF-A0A0A9FZ98-F1
#
_cell.length_a   1.000
_cell.length_b   1.000
_cell.length_c   1.000
_cell.angle_alpha   90.00
_cell.angle_beta   90.00
_cell.angle_gamma   90.00
#
_symmetry.space_group_name_H-M   'P 1'
#
loop_
_entity.id
_entity.type
_entity.pdbx_description
1 polymer ?
#
loop_
_entity_poly.entity_id
_entity_poly.type
_entity_poly.pdbx_seq_one_letter_code
_entity_poly.pdbx_strand_id
1 'polypeptide(L)'
;MVQPLKDLIEFPRFFSYSLEDRIEPRYQTLVANRINIKLRYMLTGSDEEFAQRVREAVERRARFEAGNALVETSDASETSMLQK
;
A
#
# COMPACT_ATOMS: atom_id res chain seq x y z
N MET A 1 -2.30 11.56 3.35
CA MET A 1 -2.79 10.19 3.55
C MET A 1 -2.52 9.83 4.99
N VAL A 2 -3.56 9.70 5.83
CA VAL A 2 -3.39 9.37 7.25
C VAL A 2 -3.17 7.86 7.31
N GLN A 3 -1.92 7.43 7.56
CA GLN A 3 -1.66 6.02 7.87
C GLN A 3 -2.46 5.69 9.14
N PRO A 4 -3.32 4.65 9.12
CA PRO A 4 -4.27 4.41 10.19
C PRO A 4 -3.52 4.15 11.50
N LEU A 5 -3.84 4.93 12.53
CA LEU A 5 -3.36 4.77 13.92
C LEU A 5 -3.41 3.30 14.40
N LYS A 6 -4.27 2.49 13.79
CA LYS A 6 -4.40 1.05 14.01
C LYS A 6 -3.08 0.29 13.80
N ASP A 7 -2.29 0.62 12.77
CA ASP A 7 -1.02 -0.06 12.51
C ASP A 7 0.04 0.25 13.58
N LEU A 8 -0.01 1.45 14.17
CA LEU A 8 0.86 1.85 15.28
C LEU A 8 0.49 1.13 16.58
N ILE A 9 -0.82 0.92 16.81
CA ILE A 9 -1.33 0.17 17.96
C ILE A 9 -1.00 -1.33 17.84
N GLU A 10 -1.12 -1.90 16.64
CA GLU A 10 -0.78 -3.31 16.38
C GLU A 10 0.73 -3.59 16.39
N PHE A 11 1.56 -2.56 16.16
CA PHE A 11 3.02 -2.70 16.12
C PHE A 11 3.73 -1.60 16.93
N PRO A 12 3.66 -1.63 18.28
CA PRO A 12 4.30 -0.63 19.14
C PRO A 12 5.84 -0.64 19.02
N ARG A 13 6.43 -1.75 18.55
CA ARG A 13 7.87 -1.84 18.27
C ARG A 13 8.31 -0.85 17.17
N PHE A 14 7.40 -0.26 16.42
CA PHE A 14 7.69 0.83 15.47
C PHE A 14 8.61 1.91 16.04
N PHE A 15 8.36 2.37 17.27
CA PHE A 15 9.12 3.45 17.91
C PHE A 15 10.56 3.09 18.26
N SER A 16 10.93 1.79 18.17
CA SER A 16 12.31 1.35 18.39
C SER A 16 13.19 1.46 17.14
N TYR A 17 12.60 1.75 15.97
CA TYR A 17 13.34 1.96 14.73
C TYR A 17 13.63 3.44 14.50
N SER A 18 14.80 3.76 13.94
CA SER A 18 15.17 5.11 13.55
C SER A 18 14.23 5.64 12.46
N LEU A 19 13.72 6.86 12.67
CA LEU A 19 12.86 7.53 11.70
C LEU A 19 13.63 7.83 10.41
N GLU A 20 14.76 8.52 10.55
CA GLU A 20 15.59 9.03 9.46
C GLU A 20 16.31 7.89 8.71
N ASP A 21 16.92 6.96 9.44
CA ASP A 21 17.75 5.92 8.80
C ASP A 21 16.94 4.79 8.16
N ARG A 22 15.69 4.55 8.61
CA ARG A 22 14.96 3.34 8.24
C ARG A 22 13.52 3.58 7.82
N ILE A 23 12.74 4.34 8.61
CA ILE A 23 11.31 4.51 8.33
C ILE A 23 11.10 5.40 7.11
N GLU A 24 11.79 6.55 7.06
CA GLU A 24 11.70 7.52 5.99
C GLU A 24 12.11 6.97 4.61
N PRO A 25 13.31 6.40 4.41
CA PRO A 25 13.73 5.92 3.08
C PRO A 25 12.82 4.81 2.53
N ARG A 26 12.34 3.93 3.42
CA ARG A 26 11.40 2.86 3.04
C ARG A 26 10.04 3.44 2.69
N TYR A 27 9.54 4.41 3.46
CA TYR A 27 8.27 5.06 3.17
C TYR A 27 8.31 5.84 1.85
N GLN A 28 9.38 6.61 1.59
CA GLN A 28 9.56 7.32 0.34
C GLN A 28 9.53 6.37 -0.87
N THR A 29 10.18 5.20 -0.75
CA THR A 29 10.16 4.16 -1.78
C THR A 29 8.74 3.65 -2.04
N LEU A 30 7.94 3.41 -1.01
CA LEU A 30 6.55 2.96 -1.16
C LEU A 30 5.67 4.02 -1.85
N VAL A 31 5.82 5.28 -1.44
CA VAL A 31 5.07 6.41 -2.02
C VAL A 31 5.43 6.63 -3.48
N ALA A 32 6.72 6.58 -3.83
CA ALA A 32 7.19 6.72 -5.21
C ALA A 32 6.60 5.64 -6.12
N ASN A 33 6.47 4.42 -5.62
CA ASN A 33 5.88 3.28 -6.34
C ASN A 33 4.34 3.21 -6.24
N ARG A 34 3.71 4.10 -5.46
CA ARG A 34 2.27 4.11 -5.11
C ARG A 34 1.76 2.75 -4.62
N ILE A 35 2.55 2.08 -3.80
CA ILE A 35 2.20 0.80 -3.20
C ILE A 35 1.93 0.98 -1.70
N ASN A 36 0.97 0.23 -1.17
CA ASN A 36 0.61 0.29 0.23
C ASN A 36 0.97 -1.02 0.93
N ILE A 37 1.90 -0.96 1.89
CA ILE A 37 2.37 -2.11 2.68
C ILE A 37 2.14 -1.78 4.16
N LYS A 38 1.70 -2.76 4.96
CA LYS A 38 1.52 -2.55 6.41
C LYS A 38 2.86 -2.29 7.09
N LEU A 39 2.81 -1.44 8.12
CA LEU A 39 4.00 -0.97 8.85
C LEU A 39 4.89 -2.11 9.36
N ARG A 40 4.26 -3.18 9.86
CA ARG A 40 4.95 -4.40 10.31
C ARG A 40 5.82 -5.00 9.21
N TYR A 41 5.31 -5.17 7.98
CA TYR A 41 6.07 -5.77 6.89
C TYR A 41 7.10 -4.81 6.28
N MET A 42 6.89 -3.51 6.42
CA MET A 42 7.87 -2.51 5.99
C MET A 42 9.12 -2.52 6.87
N LEU A 43 8.98 -2.77 8.19
CA LEU A 43 10.08 -2.66 9.15
C LEU A 43 10.61 -4.00 9.65
N THR A 44 9.86 -5.08 9.44
CA THR A 44 10.31 -6.44 9.72
C THR A 44 11.13 -6.95 8.54
N GLY A 45 12.41 -7.27 8.78
CA GLY A 45 13.29 -7.85 7.76
C GLY A 45 14.47 -6.96 7.36
N SER A 46 15.37 -7.51 6.57
CA SER A 46 16.51 -6.78 5.99
C SER A 46 16.06 -5.82 4.88
N ASP A 47 16.97 -4.97 4.39
CA ASP A 47 16.68 -4.09 3.25
C ASP A 47 16.40 -4.89 1.96
N GLU A 48 17.05 -6.05 1.79
CA GLU A 48 16.84 -6.94 0.64
C GLU A 48 15.46 -7.56 0.61
N GLU A 49 14.96 -8.05 1.76
CA GLU A 49 13.61 -8.59 1.85
C GLU A 49 12.55 -7.52 1.56
N PHE A 50 12.79 -6.29 2.03
CA PHE A 50 11.93 -5.16 1.73
C PHE A 50 11.94 -4.83 0.24
N ALA A 51 13.13 -4.70 -0.36
CA ALA A 51 13.27 -4.42 -1.79
C ALA A 51 12.60 -5.50 -2.65
N GLN A 52 12.72 -6.77 -2.27
CA GLN A 52 12.06 -7.88 -2.95
C GLN A 52 10.53 -7.75 -2.89
N ARG A 53 9.96 -7.45 -1.73
CA ARG A 53 8.51 -7.22 -1.57
C ARG A 53 8.02 -6.03 -2.38
N VAL A 54 8.80 -4.94 -2.42
CA VAL A 54 8.50 -3.76 -3.25
C VAL A 54 8.47 -4.16 -4.72
N ARG A 55 9.47 -4.88 -5.22
CA ARG A 55 9.51 -5.38 -6.60
C ARG A 55 8.27 -6.21 -6.94
N GLU A 56 7.90 -7.16 -6.08
CA GLU A 56 6.72 -7.99 -6.28
C GLU A 56 5.41 -7.18 -6.24
N ALA A 57 5.31 -6.17 -5.38
CA ALA A 57 4.15 -5.29 -5.31
C ALA A 57 4.02 -4.42 -6.56
N VAL A 58 5.15 -3.88 -7.05
CA VAL A 58 5.23 -3.11 -8.29
C VAL A 58 4.88 -3.98 -9.49
N GLU A 59 5.41 -5.20 -9.56
CA GLU A 59 5.11 -6.13 -10.65
C GLU A 59 3.63 -6.53 -10.65
N ARG A 60 3.06 -6.82 -9.48
CA ARG A 60 1.63 -7.11 -9.34
C ARG A 60 0.77 -5.93 -9.80
N ARG A 61 1.18 -4.69 -9.49
CA ARG A 61 0.52 -3.48 -9.99
C ARG A 61 0.70 -3.32 -11.50
N ALA A 62 1.89 -3.52 -12.06
CA ALA A 62 2.14 -3.42 -13.50
C ALA A 62 1.31 -4.45 -14.28
N ARG A 63 1.16 -5.67 -13.76
CA ARG A 63 0.25 -6.68 -14.30
C ARG A 63 -1.21 -6.26 -14.19
N PHE A 64 -1.59 -5.66 -13.06
CA PHE A 64 -2.94 -5.12 -12.90
C PHE A 64 -3.19 -3.97 -13.87
N GLU A 65 -2.26 -3.03 -14.06
CA GLU A 65 -2.39 -1.93 -15.02
C GLU A 65 -2.41 -2.42 -16.47
N ALA A 66 -1.62 -3.46 -16.81
CA ALA A 66 -1.68 -4.12 -18.10
C ALA A 66 -3.01 -4.86 -18.35
N GLY A 67 -3.67 -5.35 -17.29
CA GLY A 67 -5.01 -5.96 -17.36
C GLY A 67 -6.18 -4.99 -17.17
N ASN A 68 -5.96 -3.85 -16.53
CA ASN A 68 -6.97 -2.85 -16.11
C ASN A 68 -7.11 -1.70 -17.13
N ALA A 69 -6.62 -1.87 -18.36
CA ALA A 69 -7.15 -1.13 -19.49
C ALA A 69 -8.62 -1.53 -19.81
N LEU A 70 -9.21 -2.51 -19.10
CA LEU A 70 -10.55 -3.05 -19.36
C LEU A 70 -11.58 -2.93 -18.23
N VAL A 71 -11.26 -2.31 -17.08
CA VAL A 71 -12.28 -2.07 -16.03
C VAL A 71 -12.58 -0.60 -15.97
N GLU A 72 -13.47 -0.22 -16.90
CA GLU A 72 -14.23 1.00 -16.86
C GLU A 72 -14.91 1.19 -15.50
N THR A 73 -14.91 2.46 -15.09
CA THR A 73 -15.86 3.11 -14.18
C THR A 73 -17.12 2.27 -13.89
N SER A 74 -17.20 1.65 -12.72
CA SER A 74 -18.45 1.09 -12.22
C SER A 74 -18.45 1.07 -10.71
N ASP A 75 -18.79 2.22 -10.14
CA ASP A 75 -19.55 2.39 -8.90
C ASP A 75 -19.92 3.89 -8.85
N ALA A 76 -21.16 4.35 -8.70
CA ALA A 76 -22.43 3.70 -8.39
C ALA A 76 -23.58 4.66 -8.78
N SER A 77 -24.75 4.13 -9.13
CA SER A 77 -26.08 4.57 -8.66
C SER A 77 -27.19 3.85 -9.43
N GLU A 78 -27.51 2.61 -9.04
CA GLU A 78 -28.86 2.10 -9.19
C GLU A 78 -29.80 2.97 -8.34
N THR A 79 -30.65 3.78 -8.98
CA THR A 79 -31.88 4.29 -8.36
C THR A 79 -33.05 4.02 -9.30
N SER A 80 -33.67 2.86 -9.08
CA SER A 80 -35.10 2.54 -9.17
C SER A 80 -35.89 3.09 -10.37
N MET A 81 -36.23 2.20 -11.32
CA MET A 81 -37.36 2.40 -12.24
C MET A 81 -38.69 1.94 -11.62
N LEU A 82 -39.67 2.85 -11.71
CA LEU A 82 -41.11 2.66 -11.92
C LEU A 82 -41.92 1.79 -10.94
N GLN A 83 -42.95 2.41 -10.34
CA GLN A 83 -44.31 1.87 -10.47
C GLN A 83 -45.28 2.98 -10.89
N LYS A 84 -46.02 2.70 -11.97
CA LYS A 84 -47.14 3.46 -12.51
C LYS A 84 -48.36 2.55 -12.50
#